data_AF-A0A316R8X2-F1
#
_entry.id   AF-A0A316R8X2-F1
#
_cell.length_a   1.000
_cell.length_b   1.000
_cell.length_c   1.000
_cell.angle_alpha   90.00
_cell.angle_beta   90.00
_cell.angle_gamma   90.00
#
_symmetry.space_group_name_H-M   'P 1'
#
loop_
_entity.id
_entity.type
_entity.pdbx_description
1 polymer ?
#
loop_
_entity_poly.entity_id
_entity_poly.type
_entity_poly.pdbx_seq_one_letter_code
_entity_poly.pdbx_strand_id
1 'polypeptide(L)'
;MGIFDKLKQSAMDTVMAAGASIGNTCETFTFTALPESLAELQALPEAALDTPFRTAALTVLALCAYAADRQIGLEMLNWLRGPRPLNGQEISFLNDRFRDGKTYLPFTYFAGSTAENNYTPTLPYTIRVQSNHVSGQEQGYMKLFIPCGGADDPRPIKLRQRGSDGKWFLWEQYLLTGVRTPKAADPWA
;
A
#
# COMPACT_ATOMS: atom_id res chain seq x y z
N MET A 1 -4.58 19.38 -41.49
CA MET A 1 -5.17 19.31 -40.13
C MET A 1 -5.84 20.65 -39.86
N GLY A 2 -7.14 20.61 -39.54
CA GLY A 2 -7.98 21.80 -39.46
C GLY A 2 -7.82 22.52 -38.12
N ILE A 3 -8.09 23.82 -38.09
CA ILE A 3 -8.09 24.64 -36.87
C ILE A 3 -8.99 24.08 -35.76
N PHE A 4 -10.03 23.33 -36.11
CA PHE A 4 -10.94 22.66 -35.17
C PHE A 4 -10.40 21.36 -34.56
N ASP A 5 -9.37 20.74 -35.15
CA ASP A 5 -8.72 19.54 -34.57
C ASP A 5 -7.95 19.90 -33.29
N LYS A 6 -7.37 21.12 -33.24
CA LYS A 6 -6.70 21.63 -32.04
C LYS A 6 -7.66 21.84 -30.88
N LEU A 7 -8.90 22.26 -31.15
CA LEU A 7 -9.93 22.43 -30.12
C LEU A 7 -10.41 21.09 -29.55
N LYS A 8 -10.49 20.04 -30.39
CA LYS A 8 -10.82 18.69 -29.92
C LYS A 8 -9.68 18.07 -29.09
N GLN A 9 -8.43 18.28 -29.51
CA GLN A 9 -7.26 17.83 -28.77
C GLN A 9 -7.17 18.54 -27.40
N SER A 10 -7.32 19.87 -27.37
CA SER A 10 -7.33 20.63 -26.12
C SER A 10 -8.53 20.30 -25.22
N ALA A 11 -9.70 20.01 -25.78
CA ALA A 11 -10.86 19.57 -24.99
C ALA A 11 -10.65 18.16 -24.42
N MET A 12 -10.07 17.22 -25.18
CA MET A 12 -9.70 15.89 -24.67
C MET A 12 -8.59 15.98 -23.60
N ASP A 13 -7.57 16.80 -23.82
CA ASP A 13 -6.52 17.05 -22.82
C ASP A 13 -7.09 17.72 -21.56
N THR A 14 -8.08 18.60 -21.70
CA THR A 14 -8.76 19.24 -20.55
C THR A 14 -9.67 18.28 -19.80
N VAL A 15 -10.33 17.35 -20.48
CA VAL A 15 -11.14 16.30 -19.84
C VAL A 15 -10.26 15.24 -19.15
N MET A 16 -9.04 15.01 -19.66
CA MET A 16 -8.02 14.17 -19.01
C MET A 16 -7.27 14.90 -17.87
N ALA A 17 -7.15 16.24 -17.96
CA ALA A 17 -6.51 17.11 -16.96
C ALA A 17 -7.46 17.61 -15.86
N ALA A 18 -8.77 17.47 -16.04
CA ALA A 18 -9.73 17.42 -14.94
C ALA A 18 -9.53 16.08 -14.22
N GLY A 19 -8.35 15.90 -13.61
CA GLY A 19 -8.09 14.86 -12.66
C GLY A 19 -9.26 14.91 -11.68
N ALA A 20 -10.04 13.83 -11.66
CA ALA A 20 -11.10 13.67 -10.69
C ALA A 20 -10.48 14.07 -9.36
N SER A 21 -10.97 15.15 -8.75
CA SER A 21 -10.63 15.42 -7.37
C SER A 21 -11.18 14.21 -6.63
N ILE A 22 -10.28 13.25 -6.36
CA ILE A 22 -10.61 12.10 -5.55
C ILE A 22 -10.78 12.73 -4.19
N GLY A 23 -12.04 13.06 -3.87
CA GLY A 23 -12.42 13.63 -2.60
C GLY A 23 -11.84 12.76 -1.49
N ASN A 24 -11.72 13.33 -0.30
CA ASN A 24 -11.23 12.60 0.85
C ASN A 24 -12.11 11.35 1.06
N THR A 25 -11.56 10.18 0.71
CA THR A 25 -12.25 8.89 0.75
C THR A 25 -11.45 7.98 1.67
N CYS A 26 -12.13 7.18 2.47
CA CYS A 26 -11.53 6.20 3.35
C CYS A 26 -12.21 4.85 3.09
N GLU A 27 -11.48 3.90 2.54
CA GLU A 27 -11.93 2.52 2.35
C GLU A 27 -11.40 1.65 3.49
N THR A 28 -12.22 0.71 3.96
CA THR A 28 -11.87 -0.23 5.03
C THR A 28 -11.92 -1.65 4.48
N PHE A 29 -10.83 -2.38 4.65
CA PHE A 29 -10.66 -3.78 4.24
C PHE A 29 -10.56 -4.67 5.46
N THR A 30 -11.22 -5.83 5.43
CA THR A 30 -11.31 -6.74 6.56
C THR A 30 -10.85 -8.13 6.13
N PHE A 31 -9.92 -8.72 6.88
CA PHE A 31 -9.33 -10.04 6.59
C PHE A 31 -9.46 -10.94 7.82
N THR A 32 -9.96 -12.16 7.64
CA THR A 32 -10.11 -13.14 8.73
C THR A 32 -8.80 -13.85 9.07
N ALA A 33 -7.84 -13.84 8.15
CA ALA A 33 -6.50 -14.38 8.30
C ALA A 33 -5.50 -13.57 7.45
N LEU A 34 -4.21 -13.69 7.75
CA LEU A 34 -3.15 -13.21 6.87
C LEU A 34 -2.81 -14.31 5.87
N PRO A 35 -2.58 -13.99 4.59
CA PRO A 35 -2.22 -14.97 3.59
C PRO A 35 -0.82 -15.52 3.86
N GLU A 36 -0.67 -16.84 3.81
CA GLU A 36 0.59 -17.56 4.03
C GLU A 36 1.24 -17.99 2.70
N SER A 37 0.62 -17.69 1.56
CA SER A 37 1.17 -17.96 0.24
C SER A 37 0.65 -16.98 -0.82
N LEU A 38 1.37 -16.85 -1.94
CA LEU A 38 0.89 -16.05 -3.08
C LEU A 38 -0.48 -16.53 -3.58
N ALA A 39 -0.73 -17.83 -3.56
CA ALA A 39 -2.02 -18.40 -3.98
C ALA A 39 -3.17 -17.94 -3.07
N GLU A 40 -2.96 -17.91 -1.75
CA GLU A 40 -3.93 -17.39 -0.79
C GLU A 40 -4.16 -15.88 -0.95
N LEU A 41 -3.10 -15.10 -1.17
CA LEU A 41 -3.23 -13.68 -1.47
C LEU A 41 -4.07 -13.44 -2.74
N GLN A 42 -3.83 -14.25 -3.78
CA GLN A 42 -4.55 -14.17 -5.06
C GLN A 42 -6.01 -14.65 -4.97
N ALA A 43 -6.36 -15.44 -3.96
CA ALA A 43 -7.73 -15.87 -3.71
C ALA A 43 -8.60 -14.79 -3.05
N LEU A 44 -7.99 -13.74 -2.50
CA LEU A 44 -8.72 -12.63 -1.89
C LEU A 44 -9.49 -11.81 -2.96
N PRO A 45 -10.70 -11.31 -2.67
CA PRO A 45 -11.45 -10.46 -3.60
C PRO A 45 -10.67 -9.21 -4.07
N GLU A 46 -9.83 -8.66 -3.20
CA GLU A 46 -8.98 -7.50 -3.48
C GLU A 46 -7.93 -7.80 -4.55
N ALA A 47 -7.61 -9.08 -4.81
CA ALA A 47 -6.66 -9.51 -5.84
C ALA A 47 -7.11 -9.25 -7.28
N ALA A 48 -8.32 -8.71 -7.48
CA ALA A 48 -8.76 -8.15 -8.75
C ALA A 48 -7.83 -7.01 -9.24
N LEU A 49 -7.21 -6.27 -8.30
CA LEU A 49 -6.34 -5.11 -8.57
C LEU A 49 -7.02 -4.01 -9.42
N ASP A 50 -8.33 -3.93 -9.39
CA ASP A 50 -9.16 -2.97 -10.14
C ASP A 50 -9.20 -1.58 -9.50
N THR A 51 -8.84 -1.45 -8.22
CA THR A 51 -8.67 -0.16 -7.53
C THR A 51 -7.30 -0.05 -6.85
N PRO A 52 -6.73 1.16 -6.72
CA PRO A 52 -5.46 1.34 -6.03
C PRO A 52 -5.57 1.07 -4.51
N PHE A 53 -6.76 1.24 -3.93
CA PHE A 53 -7.03 0.98 -2.51
C PHE A 53 -6.86 -0.50 -2.17
N ARG A 54 -7.35 -1.39 -3.04
CA ARG A 54 -7.18 -2.85 -2.91
C ARG A 54 -5.71 -3.25 -2.96
N THR A 55 -4.96 -2.79 -3.95
CA THR A 55 -3.52 -3.05 -4.06
C THR A 55 -2.74 -2.52 -2.85
N ALA A 56 -3.13 -1.37 -2.30
CA ALA A 56 -2.52 -0.82 -1.10
C ALA A 56 -2.76 -1.71 0.14
N ALA A 57 -3.98 -2.20 0.35
CA ALA A 57 -4.30 -3.12 1.44
C ALA A 57 -3.53 -4.44 1.32
N LEU A 58 -3.49 -5.04 0.11
CA LEU A 58 -2.73 -6.26 -0.15
C LEU A 58 -1.22 -6.07 0.06
N THR A 59 -0.69 -4.87 -0.17
CA THR A 59 0.74 -4.57 0.08
C THR A 59 1.08 -4.70 1.57
N VAL A 60 0.18 -4.30 2.47
CA VAL A 60 0.37 -4.48 3.92
C VAL A 60 0.43 -5.98 4.27
N LEU A 61 -0.47 -6.80 3.70
CA LEU A 61 -0.46 -8.25 3.90
C LEU A 61 0.84 -8.89 3.39
N ALA A 62 1.29 -8.50 2.20
CA ALA A 62 2.54 -8.97 1.61
C ALA A 62 3.78 -8.59 2.46
N LEU A 63 3.76 -7.40 3.10
CA LEU A 63 4.80 -7.00 4.05
C LEU A 63 4.76 -7.81 5.35
N CYS A 64 3.56 -8.18 5.83
CA CYS A 64 3.43 -9.11 6.97
C CYS A 64 4.03 -10.47 6.62
N ALA A 65 3.69 -11.01 5.44
CA ALA A 65 4.27 -12.25 4.95
C ALA A 65 5.79 -12.13 4.82
N TYR A 66 6.33 -11.03 4.30
CA TYR A 66 7.79 -10.81 4.20
C TYR A 66 8.49 -10.80 5.57
N ALA A 67 7.85 -10.21 6.58
CA ALA A 67 8.37 -10.17 7.94
C ALA A 67 8.41 -11.57 8.58
N ALA A 68 7.49 -12.47 8.21
CA ALA A 68 7.44 -13.85 8.69
C ALA A 68 8.34 -14.79 7.86
N ASP A 69 8.24 -14.73 6.54
CA ASP A 69 9.01 -15.48 5.56
C ASP A 69 9.37 -14.60 4.35
N ARG A 70 10.68 -14.34 4.20
CA ARG A 70 11.19 -13.45 3.15
C ARG A 70 10.85 -13.92 1.75
N GLN A 71 10.84 -15.23 1.50
CA GLN A 71 10.63 -15.77 0.17
C GLN A 71 9.17 -15.61 -0.24
N ILE A 72 8.23 -15.99 0.64
CA ILE A 72 6.79 -15.85 0.40
C ILE A 72 6.43 -14.36 0.22
N GLY A 73 6.90 -13.49 1.11
CA GLY A 73 6.64 -12.06 0.98
C GLY A 73 7.22 -11.45 -0.29
N LEU A 74 8.40 -11.91 -0.74
CA LEU A 74 9.00 -11.44 -1.98
C LEU A 74 8.16 -11.84 -3.20
N GLU A 75 7.63 -13.05 -3.23
CA GLU A 75 6.71 -13.51 -4.30
C GLU A 75 5.44 -12.65 -4.34
N MET A 76 4.82 -12.40 -3.19
CA MET A 76 3.66 -11.54 -3.06
C MET A 76 3.94 -10.10 -3.53
N LEU A 77 5.03 -9.49 -3.05
CA LEU A 77 5.41 -8.12 -3.42
C LEU A 77 5.76 -8.01 -4.91
N ASN A 78 6.44 -8.99 -5.48
CA ASN A 78 6.76 -9.00 -6.91
C ASN A 78 5.50 -9.13 -7.77
N TRP A 79 4.54 -9.97 -7.37
CA TRP A 79 3.24 -10.04 -8.03
C TRP A 79 2.50 -8.69 -8.00
N LEU A 80 2.45 -8.04 -6.83
CA LEU A 80 1.84 -6.72 -6.67
C LEU A 80 2.53 -5.62 -7.48
N ARG A 81 3.81 -5.78 -7.85
CA ARG A 81 4.56 -4.84 -8.70
C ARG A 81 4.46 -5.12 -10.19
N GLY A 82 3.81 -6.23 -10.58
CA GLY A 82 3.62 -6.61 -11.96
C GLY A 82 4.95 -6.79 -12.71
N PRO A 83 5.17 -6.09 -13.85
CA PRO A 83 6.36 -6.32 -14.69
C PRO A 83 7.66 -5.75 -14.13
N ARG A 84 7.65 -5.13 -12.93
CA ARG A 84 8.82 -4.52 -12.30
C ARG A 84 9.10 -5.16 -10.95
N PRO A 85 9.73 -6.34 -10.89
CA PRO A 85 10.07 -6.97 -9.61
C PRO A 85 10.98 -6.06 -8.76
N LEU A 86 11.07 -6.38 -7.46
CA LEU A 86 12.01 -5.74 -6.54
C LEU A 86 13.45 -6.03 -6.99
N ASN A 87 14.27 -4.99 -7.05
CA ASN A 87 15.71 -5.13 -7.31
C ASN A 87 16.48 -5.39 -6.00
N GLY A 88 17.78 -5.70 -6.11
CA GLY A 88 18.62 -6.02 -4.96
C GLY A 88 18.70 -4.90 -3.90
N GLN A 89 18.66 -3.64 -4.31
CA GLN A 89 18.66 -2.50 -3.39
C GLN A 89 17.35 -2.43 -2.60
N GLU A 90 16.20 -2.59 -3.28
CA GLU A 90 14.88 -2.62 -2.63
C GLU A 90 14.77 -3.80 -1.66
N ILE A 91 15.29 -4.98 -2.04
CA ILE A 91 15.33 -6.15 -1.16
C ILE A 91 16.23 -5.90 0.06
N SER A 92 17.42 -5.34 -0.12
CA SER A 92 18.32 -4.98 0.98
C SER A 92 17.63 -4.00 1.93
N PHE A 93 16.93 -2.99 1.39
CA PHE A 93 16.16 -2.06 2.19
C PHE A 93 15.10 -2.78 3.05
N LEU A 94 14.28 -3.66 2.45
CA LEU A 94 13.28 -4.44 3.20
C LEU A 94 13.94 -5.24 4.32
N ASN A 95 15.03 -5.97 4.00
CA ASN A 95 15.78 -6.75 4.98
C ASN A 95 16.25 -5.91 6.16
N ASP A 96 16.83 -4.74 5.90
CA ASP A 96 17.33 -3.84 6.93
C ASP A 96 16.21 -3.31 7.84
N ARG A 97 15.01 -3.12 7.32
CA ARG A 97 13.86 -2.67 8.12
C ARG A 97 13.31 -3.72 9.07
N PHE A 98 13.47 -5.00 8.76
CA PHE A 98 13.01 -6.09 9.61
C PHE A 98 14.10 -6.67 10.54
N ARG A 99 15.32 -6.11 10.53
CA ARG A 99 16.36 -6.51 11.50
C ARG A 99 15.97 -6.13 12.93
N ASP A 100 16.69 -6.71 13.88
CA ASP A 100 16.62 -6.38 15.31
C ASP A 100 15.21 -6.49 15.91
N GLY A 101 14.43 -7.49 15.48
CA GLY A 101 13.09 -7.76 16.02
C GLY A 101 12.00 -6.81 15.55
N LYS A 102 12.23 -6.01 14.50
CA LYS A 102 11.26 -5.05 13.95
C LYS A 102 10.20 -5.67 13.03
N THR A 103 9.91 -6.95 13.19
CA THR A 103 8.87 -7.66 12.43
C THR A 103 7.46 -7.15 12.73
N TYR A 104 7.28 -6.37 13.81
CA TYR A 104 6.03 -5.70 14.16
C TYR A 104 5.66 -4.53 13.21
N LEU A 105 6.58 -4.01 12.40
CA LEU A 105 6.34 -2.81 11.58
C LEU A 105 5.09 -2.89 10.68
N PRO A 106 4.85 -3.98 9.91
CA PRO A 106 3.68 -4.07 9.05
C PRO A 106 2.38 -4.11 9.86
N PHE A 107 2.44 -4.62 11.11
CA PHE A 107 1.27 -4.71 11.97
C PHE A 107 0.79 -3.35 12.47
N THR A 108 1.61 -2.31 12.37
CA THR A 108 1.23 -0.94 12.76
C THR A 108 0.11 -0.35 11.90
N TYR A 109 -0.17 -0.94 10.74
CA TYR A 109 -1.19 -0.49 9.79
C TYR A 109 -2.58 -1.11 10.00
N PHE A 110 -2.70 -2.07 10.92
CA PHE A 110 -4.00 -2.61 11.29
C PHE A 110 -4.68 -1.70 12.31
N ALA A 111 -5.99 -1.52 12.16
CA ALA A 111 -6.79 -0.76 13.10
C ALA A 111 -6.72 -1.40 14.51
N GLY A 112 -6.56 -0.56 15.53
CA GLY A 112 -6.43 -1.01 16.92
C GLY A 112 -5.01 -1.45 17.32
N SER A 113 -4.06 -1.51 16.37
CA SER A 113 -2.64 -1.74 16.66
C SER A 113 -2.00 -0.46 17.20
N THR A 114 -1.36 -0.49 18.38
CA THR A 114 -0.69 0.68 19.00
C THR A 114 0.61 0.27 19.68
N ALA A 115 1.44 1.25 20.11
CA ALA A 115 2.67 0.93 20.83
C ALA A 115 2.39 0.19 22.15
N GLU A 116 1.30 0.55 22.83
CA GLU A 116 0.86 0.07 24.14
C GLU A 116 0.47 -1.40 24.12
N ASN A 117 -0.12 -1.88 23.02
CA ASN A 117 -0.44 -3.30 22.81
C ASN A 117 0.62 -4.03 21.97
N ASN A 118 1.82 -3.47 21.85
CA ASN A 118 2.94 -4.03 21.09
C ASN A 118 2.63 -4.28 19.61
N TYR A 119 1.76 -3.45 19.03
CA TYR A 119 1.25 -3.59 17.68
C TYR A 119 0.57 -4.94 17.43
N THR A 120 -0.24 -5.39 18.40
CA THR A 120 -1.00 -6.64 18.31
C THR A 120 -2.45 -6.33 17.91
N PRO A 121 -2.81 -6.39 16.62
CA PRO A 121 -4.19 -6.16 16.19
C PRO A 121 -5.11 -7.32 16.58
N THR A 122 -6.41 -7.04 16.68
CA THR A 122 -7.43 -8.05 16.92
C THR A 122 -8.03 -8.56 15.64
N LEU A 123 -8.57 -9.78 15.67
CA LEU A 123 -9.36 -10.31 14.58
C LEU A 123 -10.79 -9.71 14.57
N PRO A 124 -11.39 -9.54 13.38
CA PRO A 124 -10.75 -9.66 12.07
C PRO A 124 -9.77 -8.51 11.81
N TYR A 125 -8.68 -8.79 11.10
CA TYR A 125 -7.68 -7.79 10.77
C TYR A 125 -8.29 -6.71 9.87
N THR A 126 -8.14 -5.45 10.26
CA THR A 126 -8.78 -4.33 9.56
C THR A 126 -7.73 -3.33 9.08
N ILE A 127 -7.74 -2.97 7.80
CA ILE A 127 -6.85 -1.96 7.21
C ILE A 127 -7.70 -0.82 6.66
N ARG A 128 -7.30 0.43 6.94
CA ARG A 128 -7.92 1.62 6.36
C ARG A 128 -6.99 2.25 5.34
N VAL A 129 -7.50 2.57 4.16
CA VAL A 129 -6.73 3.23 3.10
C VAL A 129 -7.45 4.51 2.71
N GLN A 130 -6.72 5.62 2.67
CA GLN A 130 -7.25 6.96 2.53
C GLN A 130 -6.70 7.65 1.28
N SER A 131 -7.55 8.43 0.63
CA SER A 131 -7.16 9.45 -0.35
C SER A 131 -7.33 10.85 0.24
N ASN A 132 -6.64 11.80 -0.37
CA ASN A 132 -6.86 13.22 -0.14
C ASN A 132 -6.64 14.00 -1.44
N HIS A 133 -6.65 15.33 -1.34
CA HIS A 133 -6.46 16.25 -2.47
C HIS A 133 -5.17 16.04 -3.28
N VAL A 134 -4.14 15.36 -2.75
CA VAL A 134 -2.90 15.05 -3.50
C VAL A 134 -2.91 13.67 -4.18
N SER A 135 -3.90 12.83 -3.91
CA SER A 135 -3.87 11.42 -4.31
C SER A 135 -3.85 11.19 -5.83
N GLY A 136 -4.59 11.99 -6.59
CA GLY A 136 -4.75 11.84 -8.04
C GLY A 136 -4.04 12.90 -8.89
N GLN A 137 -3.03 13.59 -8.36
CA GLN A 137 -2.38 14.71 -9.05
C GLN A 137 -1.52 14.28 -10.27
N GLU A 138 -1.01 13.06 -10.26
CA GLU A 138 -0.16 12.53 -11.33
C GLU A 138 -0.94 11.51 -12.17
N GLN A 139 -1.05 11.78 -13.48
CA GLN A 139 -1.82 10.94 -14.38
C GLN A 139 -1.30 9.49 -14.40
N GLY A 140 -2.21 8.54 -14.18
CA GLY A 140 -1.88 7.12 -14.15
C GLY A 140 -1.26 6.64 -12.84
N TYR A 141 -1.18 7.50 -11.82
CA TYR A 141 -0.70 7.15 -10.49
C TYR A 141 -1.73 7.52 -9.42
N MET A 142 -1.62 6.83 -8.28
CA MET A 142 -2.39 7.13 -7.08
C MET A 142 -1.46 7.18 -5.88
N LYS A 143 -1.45 8.29 -5.15
CA LYS A 143 -0.79 8.39 -3.84
C LYS A 143 -1.83 8.24 -2.73
N LEU A 144 -1.87 7.07 -2.10
CA LEU A 144 -2.78 6.79 -0.99
C LEU A 144 -2.04 6.85 0.34
N PHE A 145 -2.80 6.85 1.43
CA PHE A 145 -2.32 7.02 2.78
C PHE A 145 -2.92 5.97 3.70
N ILE A 146 -2.11 5.31 4.52
CA ILE A 146 -2.56 4.27 5.45
C ILE A 146 -2.29 4.75 6.88
N PRO A 147 -3.32 4.90 7.74
CA PRO A 147 -3.11 5.23 9.15
C PRO A 147 -2.17 4.23 9.82
N CYS A 148 -1.27 4.74 10.67
CA CYS A 148 -0.25 3.97 11.33
C CYS A 148 -0.35 4.20 12.84
N GLY A 149 -0.61 3.16 13.62
CA GLY A 149 -0.75 3.24 15.07
C GLY A 149 0.53 3.66 15.81
N GLY A 150 1.67 3.68 15.11
CA GLY A 150 2.97 4.08 15.65
C GLY A 150 3.50 5.43 15.15
N ALA A 151 2.70 6.20 14.41
CA ALA A 151 3.08 7.52 13.90
C ALA A 151 1.93 8.54 14.12
N ASP A 152 2.24 9.83 14.00
CA ASP A 152 1.21 10.89 14.04
C ASP A 152 0.43 11.00 12.73
N ASP A 153 1.14 10.78 11.61
CA ASP A 153 0.57 10.91 10.28
C ASP A 153 0.44 9.55 9.56
N PRO A 154 -0.61 9.36 8.75
CA PRO A 154 -0.71 8.25 7.80
C PRO A 154 0.50 8.13 6.88
N ARG A 155 0.93 6.90 6.57
CA ARG A 155 2.09 6.67 5.70
C ARG A 155 1.68 6.55 4.24
N PRO A 156 2.42 7.19 3.31
CA PRO A 156 2.07 7.16 1.91
C PRO A 156 2.44 5.83 1.24
N ILE A 157 1.68 5.49 0.22
CA ILE A 157 1.95 4.42 -0.74
C ILE A 157 1.56 4.90 -2.13
N LYS A 158 2.38 4.63 -3.14
CA LYS A 158 2.13 5.03 -4.51
C LYS A 158 1.83 3.80 -5.37
N LEU A 159 0.76 3.89 -6.14
CA LEU A 159 0.27 2.86 -7.03
C LEU A 159 0.31 3.41 -8.46
N ARG A 160 0.52 2.54 -9.44
CA ARG A 160 0.51 2.88 -10.86
C ARG A 160 -0.53 2.05 -11.58
N GLN A 161 -1.37 2.70 -12.36
CA GLN A 161 -2.30 2.02 -13.25
C GLN A 161 -1.57 1.55 -14.50
N ARG A 162 -1.81 0.30 -14.88
CA ARG A 162 -1.37 -0.24 -16.16
C ARG A 162 -2.43 0.04 -17.21
N GLY A 163 -2.06 0.78 -18.26
CA GLY A 163 -3.00 1.25 -19.28
C GLY A 163 -3.68 0.14 -20.10
N SER A 164 -3.05 -1.05 -20.23
CA SER A 164 -3.58 -2.13 -21.07
C SER A 164 -4.84 -2.81 -20.51
N ASP A 165 -4.97 -2.86 -19.18
CA ASP A 165 -6.05 -3.59 -18.50
C ASP A 165 -6.63 -2.84 -17.28
N GLY A 166 -6.18 -1.61 -17.03
CA GLY A 166 -6.68 -0.75 -15.96
C GLY A 166 -6.29 -1.19 -14.55
N LYS A 167 -5.51 -2.27 -14.39
CA LYS A 167 -5.11 -2.79 -13.08
C LYS A 167 -4.08 -1.90 -12.39
N TRP A 168 -4.11 -1.89 -11.07
CA TRP A 168 -3.25 -1.08 -10.21
C TRP A 168 -2.16 -1.91 -9.55
N PHE A 169 -0.92 -1.47 -9.72
CA PHE A 169 0.27 -2.15 -9.22
C PHE A 169 1.02 -1.27 -8.22
N LEU A 170 1.68 -1.90 -7.27
CA LEU A 170 2.57 -1.25 -6.32
C LEU A 170 3.70 -0.54 -7.08
N TRP A 171 3.82 0.77 -6.88
CA TRP A 171 4.88 1.58 -7.44
C TRP A 171 5.95 1.91 -6.39
N GLU A 172 5.56 2.54 -5.28
CA GLU A 172 6.46 2.88 -4.17
C GLU A 172 5.74 2.65 -2.84
N GLN A 173 6.47 2.21 -1.80
CA GLN A 173 5.94 2.09 -0.45
C GLN A 173 6.85 2.81 0.55
N TYR A 174 6.24 3.50 1.51
CA TYR A 174 6.90 4.17 2.62
C TYR A 174 6.41 3.63 3.97
N LEU A 175 6.04 2.35 3.97
CA LEU A 175 5.38 1.67 5.09
C LEU A 175 6.36 1.07 6.10
N LEU A 176 7.67 1.19 5.87
CA LEU A 176 8.71 0.66 6.76
C LEU A 176 9.62 1.76 7.31
N THR A 177 9.05 2.95 7.52
CA THR A 177 9.71 4.04 8.25
C THR A 177 9.62 3.78 9.76
N GLY A 178 10.52 4.39 10.54
CA GLY A 178 10.47 4.28 12.01
C GLY A 178 9.11 4.67 12.60
N VAL A 179 8.75 3.98 13.67
CA VAL A 179 7.53 4.18 14.46
C VAL A 179 7.90 4.20 15.94
N ARG A 180 6.96 4.61 16.80
CA ARG A 180 7.12 4.53 18.27
C ARG A 180 7.56 3.12 18.69
N THR A 181 8.42 3.04 19.70
CA THR A 181 8.89 1.77 20.23
C THR A 181 7.72 1.02 20.89
N PRO A 182 7.51 -0.28 20.60
CA PRO A 182 6.54 -1.09 21.34
C PRO A 182 6.80 -1.05 22.84
N LYS A 183 5.75 -1.03 23.67
CA LYS A 183 5.86 -0.96 25.13
C LYS A 183 6.78 -2.04 25.71
N ALA A 184 6.69 -3.28 25.20
CA ALA A 184 7.51 -4.39 25.66
C ALA A 184 9.00 -4.28 25.29
N ALA A 185 9.34 -3.41 24.34
CA ALA A 185 10.71 -3.16 23.89
C ALA A 185 11.27 -1.82 24.41
N ASP A 186 10.46 -1.04 25.14
CA ASP A 186 10.88 0.22 25.75
C ASP A 186 11.49 -0.05 27.14
N PRO A 187 12.80 0.18 27.35
CA PRO A 187 13.45 -0.04 28.63
C PRO A 187 13.04 0.97 29.71
N TRP A 188 12.25 2.00 29.36
CA TRP A 188 11.80 3.07 30.25
C TRP A 188 10.27 3.12 30.43
N ALA A 189 9.54 2.14 29.88
CA ALA A 189 8.06 2.10 29.93
C ALA A 189 7.46 1.71 31.28
#